data_AF-A0A1A2XPP7-F1
#
_entry.id   AF-A0A1A2XPP7-F1
#
_cell.length_a   1.000
_cell.length_b   1.000
_cell.length_c   1.000
_cell.angle_alpha   90.00
_cell.angle_beta   90.00
_cell.angle_gamma   90.00
#
_symmetry.space_group_name_H-M   'P 1'
#
loop_
_entity.id
_entity.type
_entity.pdbx_description
1 polymer ?
#
loop_
_entity_poly.entity_id
_entity_poly.type
_entity_poly.pdbx_seq_one_letter_code
_entity_poly.pdbx_strand_id
1 'polypeptide(L)'
;MVVMAYVATPYIKIGGKIYSLTAGAQRPDAEVAPQGESVSTEPEADPTPGSYSGLLTAATMWWMLVVIAAIAAGNVYGSAVGKGEVWVAITVAALLALLAAGTGYGDASWRYPVARRQFVQFGVASVITVGTFALVYLTAYYLAKRGPLQRAQSMERRAPRATER
;
A
#
# COMPACT_ATOMS: atom_id res chain seq x y z
N MET A 1 24.63 5.30 2.25
CA MET A 1 24.48 5.71 3.68
C MET A 1 23.51 6.87 3.89
N VAL A 2 23.23 7.72 2.88
CA VAL A 2 22.23 8.81 3.00
C VAL A 2 20.77 8.29 2.99
N VAL A 3 20.49 7.21 2.26
CA VAL A 3 19.13 6.63 2.17
C VAL A 3 18.63 6.08 3.51
N MET A 4 19.47 5.40 4.28
CA MET A 4 19.09 4.92 5.63
C MET A 4 18.89 6.08 6.61
N ALA A 5 19.69 7.15 6.51
CA ALA A 5 19.50 8.35 7.32
C ALA A 5 18.22 9.12 6.94
N TYR A 6 17.85 9.13 5.65
CA TYR A 6 16.60 9.74 5.17
C TYR A 6 15.35 8.94 5.60
N VAL A 7 15.47 7.62 5.72
CA VAL A 7 14.40 6.75 6.25
C VAL A 7 14.27 6.88 7.77
N ALA A 8 15.38 7.11 8.48
CA ALA A 8 15.39 7.24 9.94
C ALA A 8 14.89 8.61 10.44
N THR A 9 15.00 9.68 9.63
CA THR A 9 14.93 11.04 10.18
C THR A 9 14.25 12.08 9.27
N PRO A 10 12.94 12.01 9.04
CA PRO A 10 12.21 13.26 8.86
C PRO A 10 10.88 13.20 9.61
N TYR A 11 10.90 13.64 10.86
CA TYR A 11 9.69 14.13 11.52
C TYR A 11 9.57 15.61 11.19
N ILE A 12 8.52 15.98 10.48
CA ILE A 12 8.17 17.40 10.27
C ILE A 12 6.99 17.69 11.19
N LYS A 13 7.19 18.57 12.17
CA LYS A 13 6.14 19.03 13.08
C LYS A 13 5.56 20.33 12.54
N ILE A 14 4.32 20.30 12.05
CA ILE A 14 3.58 21.47 11.60
C ILE A 14 2.32 21.57 12.47
N GLY A 15 2.15 22.70 13.17
CA GLY A 15 0.94 22.96 13.97
C GLY A 15 0.64 21.89 15.04
N GLY A 16 1.67 21.39 15.72
CA GLY A 16 1.52 20.38 16.79
C GLY A 16 1.34 18.93 16.31
N LYS A 17 1.28 18.66 15.00
CA LYS A 17 1.13 17.30 14.46
C LYS A 17 2.42 16.78 13.84
N ILE A 18 2.80 15.56 14.19
CA ILE A 18 3.98 14.85 13.66
C ILE A 18 3.56 14.05 12.44
N TYR A 19 4.25 14.28 11.32
CA TYR A 19 4.13 13.48 10.09
C TYR A 19 5.40 12.63 9.94
N SER A 20 5.25 11.30 9.87
CA SER A 20 6.35 10.33 9.76
C SER A 20 6.14 9.37 8.59
N LEU A 21 7.25 8.92 7.98
CA LEU A 21 7.28 7.91 6.92
C LEU A 21 6.98 6.48 7.41
N THR A 22 7.03 6.23 8.71
CA THR A 22 6.72 4.93 9.33
C THR A 22 5.45 5.05 10.19
N ALA A 23 4.56 4.06 10.06
CA ALA A 23 3.23 4.06 10.68
C ALA A 23 3.23 3.99 12.21
N GLY A 24 4.38 3.71 12.85
CA GLY A 24 4.51 3.59 14.30
C GLY A 24 4.65 4.91 15.06
N ALA A 25 4.84 6.06 14.40
CA ALA A 25 5.16 7.33 15.08
C ALA A 25 4.04 8.39 15.07
N GLN A 26 2.85 8.08 14.53
CA GLN A 26 1.68 8.96 14.68
C GLN A 26 0.98 8.71 16.03
N ARG A 27 1.60 9.10 17.14
CA ARG A 27 0.89 9.24 18.42
C ARG A 27 0.58 10.73 18.63
N PRO A 28 -0.68 11.14 18.87
CA PRO A 28 -0.99 12.49 19.33
C PRO A 28 -0.30 12.70 20.69
N ASP A 29 0.32 13.85 20.89
CA ASP A 29 0.96 14.24 22.16
C ASP A 29 -0.06 14.04 23.30
N ALA A 30 0.14 13.00 24.11
CA ALA A 30 -0.58 12.82 25.37
C ALA A 30 0.06 13.77 26.38
N GLU A 31 -0.71 14.77 26.76
CA GLU A 31 -0.37 15.83 27.69
C GLU A 31 -0.10 15.23 29.11
N VAL A 32 1.16 15.35 29.56
CA VAL A 32 1.63 15.50 30.96
C VAL A 32 1.55 14.31 31.97
N ALA A 33 2.75 13.72 32.21
CA ALA A 33 3.40 13.26 33.47
C ALA A 33 2.97 11.96 34.22
N PRO A 34 3.80 11.40 35.16
CA PRO A 34 5.20 10.93 35.04
C PRO A 34 5.42 9.47 35.57
N GLN A 35 6.51 8.83 35.13
CA GLN A 35 7.24 7.67 35.70
C GLN A 35 6.48 6.47 36.33
N GLY A 36 6.67 5.28 35.75
CA GLY A 36 6.41 4.00 36.42
C GLY A 36 6.60 2.80 35.50
N GLU A 37 7.41 1.85 35.95
CA GLU A 37 7.74 0.53 35.39
C GLU A 37 6.69 -0.15 34.47
N SER A 38 7.15 -0.76 33.37
CA SER A 38 7.24 -2.23 33.25
C SER A 38 7.44 -2.64 31.79
N VAL A 39 8.40 -3.55 31.59
CA VAL A 39 8.61 -4.28 30.34
C VAL A 39 7.31 -5.01 29.99
N SER A 40 6.76 -4.72 28.81
CA SER A 40 5.74 -5.55 28.18
C SER A 40 6.14 -5.85 26.74
N THR A 41 6.41 -7.13 26.55
CA THR A 41 6.53 -7.91 25.31
C THR A 41 5.50 -7.50 24.26
N GLU A 42 5.93 -7.47 22.99
CA GLU A 42 5.19 -7.27 21.74
C GLU A 42 3.66 -7.04 21.81
N PRO A 43 3.14 -5.99 21.15
CA PRO A 43 1.78 -6.00 20.62
C PRO A 43 1.84 -6.24 19.12
N GLU A 44 1.52 -7.48 18.74
CA GLU A 44 0.53 -7.82 17.72
C GLU A 44 0.46 -6.82 16.54
N ALA A 45 1.04 -7.21 15.41
CA ALA A 45 0.96 -6.50 14.14
C ALA A 45 -0.50 -6.40 13.67
N ASP A 46 -1.22 -5.42 14.21
CA ASP A 46 -2.54 -5.00 13.77
C ASP A 46 -2.43 -4.57 12.29
N PRO A 47 -3.26 -5.11 11.38
CA PRO A 47 -3.28 -4.69 9.98
C PRO A 47 -3.86 -3.27 9.91
N THR A 48 -3.03 -2.29 10.23
CA THR A 48 -3.42 -0.88 10.19
C THR A 48 -3.78 -0.50 8.76
N PRO A 49 -4.92 0.19 8.53
CA PRO A 49 -5.35 0.62 7.21
C PRO A 49 -4.32 1.46 6.44
N GLY A 50 -3.36 2.05 7.16
CA GLY A 50 -2.31 2.92 6.64
C GLY A 50 -1.05 2.24 6.12
N SER A 51 -0.88 0.91 6.25
CA SER A 51 0.35 0.22 5.81
C SER A 51 0.10 -0.97 4.89
N TYR A 52 0.86 -1.05 3.80
CA TYR A 52 1.09 -2.27 3.05
C TYR A 52 2.18 -3.08 3.79
N SER A 53 1.82 -4.29 4.22
CA SER A 53 2.70 -5.28 4.90
C SER A 53 3.42 -4.82 6.18
N GLY A 54 2.93 -3.78 6.87
CA GLY A 54 3.56 -3.23 8.07
C GLY A 54 4.88 -2.45 7.83
N LEU A 55 5.43 -2.49 6.61
CA LEU A 55 6.73 -1.89 6.25
C LEU A 55 6.61 -0.64 5.40
N LEU A 56 5.58 -0.55 4.56
CA LEU A 56 5.39 0.55 3.61
C LEU A 56 4.08 1.28 3.90
N THR A 57 4.10 2.59 4.06
CA THR A 57 2.85 3.35 4.16
C THR A 57 2.08 3.26 2.85
N ALA A 58 0.75 3.33 2.94
CA ALA A 58 -0.12 3.33 1.77
C ALA A 58 0.27 4.47 0.80
N ALA A 59 0.53 5.67 1.31
CA ALA A 59 0.94 6.80 0.48
C ALA A 59 2.23 6.52 -0.31
N THR A 60 3.26 5.95 0.31
CA THR A 60 4.51 5.61 -0.38
C THR A 60 4.29 4.54 -1.44
N MET A 61 3.51 3.50 -1.13
CA MET A 61 3.17 2.44 -2.09
C MET A 61 2.47 3.02 -3.33
N TRP A 62 1.49 3.89 -3.11
CA TRP A 62 0.73 4.53 -4.18
C TRP A 62 1.58 5.49 -5.02
N TRP A 63 2.52 6.22 -4.44
CA TRP A 63 3.47 7.04 -5.21
C TRP A 63 4.44 6.20 -6.04
N MET A 64 4.91 5.05 -5.55
CA MET A 64 5.72 4.14 -6.37
C MET A 64 4.91 3.62 -7.58
N LEU A 65 3.64 3.28 -7.39
CA LEU A 65 2.76 2.87 -8.49
C LEU A 65 2.59 3.99 -9.53
N VAL A 66 2.50 5.25 -9.09
CA VAL A 66 2.47 6.41 -10.02
C VAL A 66 3.76 6.51 -10.84
N VAL A 67 4.93 6.33 -10.21
CA VAL A 67 6.23 6.37 -10.93
C VAL A 67 6.32 5.23 -11.94
N ILE A 68 5.95 4.01 -11.55
CA ILE A 68 5.94 2.84 -12.46
C ILE A 68 4.96 3.08 -13.60
N ALA A 69 3.79 3.66 -13.33
CA ALA A 69 2.80 4.02 -14.35
C ALA A 69 3.34 5.04 -15.35
N ALA A 70 4.09 6.05 -14.89
CA ALA A 70 4.74 7.03 -15.76
C ALA A 70 5.81 6.39 -16.66
N ILE A 71 6.63 5.48 -16.12
CA ILE A 71 7.62 4.73 -16.90
C ILE A 71 6.92 3.87 -17.96
N ALA A 72 5.87 3.15 -17.59
CA ALA A 72 5.10 2.33 -18.53
C ALA A 72 4.49 3.18 -19.65
N ALA A 73 3.81 4.28 -19.30
CA ALA A 73 3.22 5.19 -20.27
C ALA A 73 4.27 5.79 -21.22
N GLY A 74 5.44 6.17 -20.69
CA GLY A 74 6.55 6.66 -21.51
C GLY A 74 7.06 5.63 -22.51
N ASN A 75 7.19 4.37 -22.11
CA ASN A 75 7.61 3.28 -23.02
C ASN A 75 6.55 2.99 -24.09
N VAL A 76 5.28 2.96 -23.71
CA VAL A 76 4.16 2.78 -24.65
C VAL A 76 4.12 3.93 -25.66
N TYR A 77 4.26 5.17 -25.20
CA TYR A 77 4.32 6.34 -26.08
C TYR A 77 5.54 6.30 -27.01
N GLY A 78 6.73 5.99 -26.48
CA GLY A 78 7.95 5.87 -27.27
C GLY A 78 7.82 4.81 -28.37
N SER A 79 7.22 3.67 -28.05
CA SER A 79 6.91 2.63 -29.03
C SER A 79 5.89 3.09 -30.08
N ALA A 80 4.82 3.78 -29.67
CA ALA A 80 3.80 4.30 -30.59
C ALA A 80 4.33 5.34 -31.59
N VAL A 81 5.36 6.11 -31.22
CA VAL A 81 6.02 7.10 -32.10
C VAL A 81 7.21 6.48 -32.86
N GLY A 82 7.42 5.16 -32.77
CA GLY A 82 8.49 4.45 -33.48
C GLY A 82 9.91 4.67 -32.92
N LYS A 83 10.03 5.25 -31.72
CA LYS A 83 11.31 5.52 -31.04
C LYS A 83 11.68 4.47 -29.98
N GLY A 84 10.81 3.50 -29.72
CA GLY A 84 10.97 2.51 -28.66
C GLY A 84 10.68 1.09 -29.14
N GLU A 85 11.28 0.12 -28.45
CA GLU A 85 11.06 -1.29 -28.73
C GLU A 85 9.69 -1.76 -28.21
N VAL A 86 8.89 -2.33 -29.11
CA VAL A 86 7.53 -2.82 -28.81
C VAL A 86 7.53 -3.84 -27.67
N TRP A 87 8.53 -4.74 -27.63
CA TRP A 87 8.65 -5.75 -26.58
C TRP A 87 8.88 -5.15 -25.19
N VAL A 88 9.64 -4.05 -25.09
CA VAL A 88 9.84 -3.34 -23.82
C VAL A 88 8.53 -2.71 -23.36
N ALA A 89 7.81 -2.03 -24.26
CA ALA A 89 6.51 -1.45 -23.95
C ALA A 89 5.49 -2.49 -23.47
N ILE A 90 5.40 -3.63 -24.15
CA ILE A 90 4.51 -4.75 -23.75
C ILE A 90 4.91 -5.27 -22.36
N THR A 91 6.20 -5.51 -22.12
CA THR A 91 6.68 -6.10 -20.86
C THR A 91 6.38 -5.21 -19.67
N VAL A 92 6.68 -3.90 -19.79
CA VAL A 92 6.46 -2.95 -18.69
C VAL A 92 4.96 -2.70 -18.48
N ALA A 93 4.16 -2.62 -19.55
CA ALA A 93 2.70 -2.50 -19.43
C ALA A 93 2.07 -3.73 -18.77
N ALA A 94 2.53 -4.94 -19.11
CA ALA A 94 2.08 -6.18 -18.49
C ALA A 94 2.43 -6.23 -17.00
N LEU A 95 3.66 -5.83 -16.63
CA LEU A 95 4.06 -5.73 -15.23
C LEU A 95 3.17 -4.74 -14.46
N LEU A 96 2.91 -3.56 -15.02
CA LEU A 96 2.01 -2.58 -14.41
C LEU A 96 0.59 -3.14 -14.24
N ALA A 97 0.07 -3.84 -15.24
CA ALA A 97 -1.25 -4.47 -15.16
C ALA A 97 -1.31 -5.53 -14.05
N LEU A 98 -0.27 -6.36 -13.91
CA LEU A 98 -0.17 -7.34 -12.82
C LEU A 98 -0.13 -6.66 -11.45
N LEU A 99 0.65 -5.58 -11.30
CA LEU A 99 0.69 -4.80 -10.07
C LEU A 99 -0.69 -4.19 -9.77
N ALA A 100 -1.33 -3.55 -10.74
CA ALA A 100 -2.67 -2.96 -10.58
C ALA A 100 -3.70 -4.01 -10.15
N ALA A 101 -3.70 -5.17 -10.79
CA ALA A 101 -4.59 -6.27 -10.45
C ALA A 101 -4.30 -6.82 -9.05
N GLY A 102 -3.03 -7.04 -8.71
CA GLY A 102 -2.61 -7.54 -7.39
C GLY A 102 -2.96 -6.56 -6.27
N THR A 103 -2.74 -5.26 -6.47
CA THR A 103 -3.12 -4.21 -5.52
C THR A 103 -4.64 -4.15 -5.34
N GLY A 104 -5.42 -4.18 -6.43
CA GLY A 104 -6.89 -4.17 -6.37
C GLY A 104 -7.46 -5.42 -5.70
N TYR A 105 -6.95 -6.60 -6.05
CA TYR A 105 -7.30 -7.86 -5.41
C TYR A 105 -6.91 -7.87 -3.93
N GLY A 106 -5.74 -7.37 -3.59
CA GLY A 106 -5.24 -7.25 -2.21
C GLY A 106 -6.11 -6.32 -1.37
N ASP A 107 -6.44 -5.14 -1.88
CA ASP A 107 -7.32 -4.20 -1.16
C ASP A 107 -8.71 -4.80 -0.93
N ALA A 108 -9.27 -5.48 -1.93
CA ALA A 108 -10.57 -6.12 -1.82
C ALA A 108 -10.59 -7.34 -0.87
N SER A 109 -9.55 -8.18 -0.92
CA SER A 109 -9.48 -9.41 -0.10
C SER A 109 -9.42 -9.11 1.40
N TRP A 110 -8.84 -7.98 1.79
CA TRP A 110 -8.80 -7.48 3.16
C TRP A 110 -9.93 -6.49 3.50
N ARG A 111 -10.92 -6.33 2.60
CA ARG A 111 -12.05 -5.39 2.73
C ARG A 111 -11.63 -3.92 2.95
N TYR A 112 -10.45 -3.55 2.49
CA TYR A 112 -10.05 -2.16 2.49
C TYR A 112 -10.89 -1.35 1.48
N PRO A 113 -11.11 -0.05 1.74
CA PRO A 113 -11.73 0.83 0.76
C PRO A 113 -10.86 0.92 -0.50
N VAL A 114 -11.49 1.26 -1.62
CA VAL A 114 -10.80 1.49 -2.91
C VAL A 114 -9.60 2.40 -2.70
N ALA A 115 -8.45 1.96 -3.22
CA ALA A 115 -7.16 2.60 -3.10
C ALA A 115 -6.74 2.98 -1.67
N ARG A 116 -7.31 2.35 -0.64
CA ARG A 116 -7.15 2.73 0.77
C ARG A 116 -7.34 4.25 1.00
N ARG A 117 -8.23 4.88 0.24
CA ARG A 117 -8.52 6.33 0.22
C ARG A 117 -7.42 7.22 -0.40
N GLN A 118 -6.40 6.67 -1.04
CA GLN A 118 -5.36 7.41 -1.79
C GLN A 118 -5.87 7.80 -3.19
N PHE A 119 -6.97 8.55 -3.25
CA PHE A 119 -7.67 8.87 -4.51
C PHE A 119 -6.86 9.79 -5.43
N VAL A 120 -6.03 10.67 -4.86
CA VAL A 120 -5.19 11.58 -5.66
C VAL A 120 -4.18 10.77 -6.47
N GLN A 121 -3.44 9.86 -5.83
CA GLN A 121 -2.44 9.03 -6.49
C GLN A 121 -3.09 8.04 -7.46
N PHE A 122 -4.20 7.43 -7.07
CA PHE A 122 -4.99 6.57 -7.96
C PHE A 122 -5.45 7.35 -9.21
N GLY A 123 -5.98 8.56 -9.03
CA GLY A 123 -6.38 9.43 -10.12
C GLY A 123 -5.21 9.79 -11.05
N VAL A 124 -4.06 10.17 -10.50
CA VAL A 124 -2.86 10.50 -11.28
C VAL A 124 -2.38 9.29 -12.09
N ALA A 125 -2.25 8.10 -11.47
CA ALA A 125 -1.87 6.87 -12.19
C ALA A 125 -2.88 6.53 -13.30
N SER A 126 -4.16 6.76 -13.04
CA SER A 126 -5.23 6.54 -14.03
C SER A 126 -5.11 7.50 -15.21
N VAL A 127 -4.89 8.79 -14.97
CA VAL A 127 -4.73 9.78 -16.05
C VAL A 127 -3.50 9.48 -16.90
N ILE A 128 -2.36 9.20 -16.27
CA ILE A 128 -1.09 8.87 -16.97
C ILE A 128 -1.25 7.66 -17.91
N THR A 129 -2.06 6.69 -17.51
CA THR A 129 -2.27 5.44 -18.26
C THR A 129 -3.54 5.44 -19.11
N VAL A 130 -4.16 6.60 -19.30
CA VAL A 130 -5.41 6.78 -20.06
C VAL A 130 -6.52 5.85 -19.55
N GLY A 131 -6.61 5.69 -18.23
CA GLY A 131 -7.61 4.89 -17.54
C GLY A 131 -7.32 3.38 -17.48
N THR A 132 -6.30 2.89 -18.19
CA THR A 132 -5.98 1.45 -18.23
C THR A 132 -5.67 0.89 -16.84
N PHE A 133 -4.91 1.63 -16.03
CA PHE A 133 -4.63 1.26 -14.65
C PHE A 133 -5.90 1.13 -13.81
N ALA A 134 -6.81 2.12 -13.90
CA ALA A 134 -8.08 2.11 -13.17
C ALA A 134 -8.95 0.91 -13.57
N LEU A 135 -9.05 0.63 -14.87
CA LEU A 135 -9.85 -0.47 -15.39
C LEU A 135 -9.35 -1.81 -14.84
N VAL A 136 -8.05 -2.07 -14.91
CA VAL A 136 -7.46 -3.32 -14.41
C VAL A 136 -7.63 -3.43 -12.89
N TYR A 137 -7.28 -2.36 -12.15
CA TYR A 137 -7.40 -2.31 -10.70
C TYR A 137 -8.85 -2.55 -10.23
N LEU A 138 -9.81 -1.82 -10.77
CA LEU A 138 -11.21 -1.89 -10.35
C LEU A 138 -11.83 -3.23 -10.73
N THR A 139 -11.49 -3.77 -11.90
CA THR A 139 -11.95 -5.11 -12.31
C THR A 139 -11.50 -6.16 -11.31
N ALA A 140 -10.20 -6.17 -10.96
CA ALA A 140 -9.66 -7.09 -9.96
C ALA A 140 -10.29 -6.87 -8.57
N TYR A 141 -10.45 -5.62 -8.14
CA TYR A 141 -11.06 -5.26 -6.87
C TYR A 141 -12.50 -5.78 -6.75
N TYR A 142 -13.34 -5.52 -7.76
CA TYR A 142 -14.74 -5.95 -7.72
C TYR A 142 -14.91 -7.46 -7.91
N LEU A 143 -14.01 -8.11 -8.66
CA LEU A 143 -14.01 -9.57 -8.80
C LEU A 143 -13.67 -10.25 -7.47
N ALA A 144 -12.63 -9.77 -6.79
CA ALA A 144 -12.21 -10.26 -5.48
C ALA A 144 -13.26 -9.99 -4.39
N LYS A 145 -13.94 -8.84 -4.44
CA LYS A 145 -15.01 -8.49 -3.49
C LYS A 145 -16.21 -9.44 -3.55
N ARG A 146 -16.45 -10.08 -4.70
CA ARG A 146 -17.53 -11.06 -4.89
C ARG A 146 -17.18 -12.47 -4.41
N GLY A 147 -15.93 -12.76 -4.09
CA GLY A 147 -15.47 -14.09 -3.66
C GLY A 147 -15.58 -14.33 -2.14
N PRO A 148 -15.97 -15.54 -1.68
CA PRO A 148 -16.06 -15.89 -0.26
C PRO A 148 -14.68 -16.25 0.33
N LEU A 149 -13.80 -15.26 0.51
CA LEU A 149 -12.42 -15.49 1.00
C LEU A 149 -12.28 -15.67 2.52
N GLN A 150 -13.38 -15.61 3.29
CA GLN A 150 -13.35 -15.76 4.76
C GLN A 150 -13.06 -17.18 5.27
N ARG A 151 -12.95 -18.20 4.41
CA ARG A 151 -12.77 -19.60 4.86
C ARG A 151 -11.39 -19.90 5.47
N ALA A 152 -10.32 -19.19 5.10
CA ALA A 152 -8.97 -19.51 5.58
C ALA A 152 -8.69 -19.00 7.01
N GLN A 153 -8.97 -17.73 7.30
CA GLN A 153 -8.72 -17.14 8.64
C GLN A 153 -9.66 -17.67 9.74
N SER A 154 -10.81 -18.22 9.35
CA SER A 154 -11.74 -18.88 10.28
C SER A 154 -11.22 -20.22 10.81
N MET A 155 -10.31 -20.87 10.06
CA MET A 155 -9.72 -22.16 10.49
C MET A 155 -8.54 -21.96 11.44
N GLU A 156 -7.73 -20.91 11.27
CA GLU A 156 -6.66 -20.56 12.22
C GLU A 156 -7.20 -20.11 13.58
N ARG A 157 -8.38 -19.45 13.64
CA ARG A 157 -9.07 -19.15 14.91
C ARG A 157 -9.69 -20.38 15.60
N ARG A 158 -9.73 -21.53 14.94
CA ARG A 158 -10.18 -22.81 15.52
C ARG A 158 -9.02 -23.69 16.00
N ALA A 159 -7.82 -23.14 16.18
CA ALA A 159 -6.84 -23.82 17.04
C ALA A 159 -7.36 -23.74 18.49
N PRO A 160 -7.67 -24.86 19.16
CA PRO A 160 -8.13 -24.82 20.54
C PRO A 160 -7.02 -24.24 21.41
N ARG A 161 -7.35 -23.19 22.20
CA ARG A 161 -6.53 -22.79 23.35
C ARG A 161 -6.38 -24.03 24.22
N ALA A 162 -5.19 -24.62 24.22
CA ALA A 162 -4.84 -25.64 25.19
C ALA A 162 -4.93 -24.98 26.56
N THR A 163 -5.95 -25.37 27.31
CA THR A 163 -6.16 -25.06 28.72
C THR A 163 -4.92 -25.40 29.52
N GLU A 164 -4.32 -24.39 30.15
CA GLU A 164 -3.42 -24.57 31.30
C GLU A 164 -4.18 -25.27 32.44
N ARG A 165 -3.55 -26.28 33.02
CA ARG A 165 -3.81 -26.81 34.36
C ARG A 165 -2.48 -27.12 35.03
#